data_AF-A0A838EKL4-F1
#
_entry.id   AF-A0A838EKL4-F1
#
_cell.length_a   1.000
_cell.length_b   1.000
_cell.length_c   1.000
_cell.angle_alpha   90.00
_cell.angle_beta   90.00
_cell.angle_gamma   90.00
#
_symmetry.space_group_name_H-M   'P 1'
#
loop_
_entity.id
_entity.type
_entity.pdbx_description
1 polymer ?
#
loop_
_entity_poly.entity_id
_entity_poly.type
_entity_poly.pdbx_seq_one_letter_code
_entity_poly.pdbx_strand_id
1 'polypeptide(L)'
;MSLYFKQRRLFRAAGLLIVALIGIAFFLRSVPTPALAAPATITPAGTWNDNRGTLIQAHGGGITQVGSTYYWFGEDKKGEASGSAFFLNVPCYSSTDLVHWIFVNNVLTRQASGDLGPNRIIERPKVIYNSTTNQYVMYMHVDSPSYGDARVGVATSATICGNYSYRGSFQPLGYQSRDMNLFKDSDGAAYLLSEDRVNGLRIDKLSSDYLSVVSAVAVLADYEAPAMFKLNGRYYLLGSHLTGWNTNDNQYTTATSLAGPWSAWSDFAAPGTNTYNSQTTFVLPISGSQGTTFMYMGDRWTPSSLGTSPYIWLPLQVNGANIATIWHNSWTIDTATGLWQDAGSTNYEAVSHNSGKVLDVSGSSTADGASILQWTWHSGTNQEWSLVSVAGGYYEIVNRNSGKVLDVSSSSTADGALVLQWTWHSGTNQEWSFVAVGGGYYKLVNRNSGKVLEVPNNSTADGTAIDQWTDNGGANQQWTFLAV
;
A
#
# COMPACT_ATOMS: atom_id res chain seq x y z
N MET A 1 -58.40 6.84 -73.79
CA MET A 1 -58.92 5.61 -74.42
C MET A 1 -57.79 4.62 -74.57
N SER A 2 -57.82 3.58 -73.72
CA SER A 2 -57.51 2.19 -74.09
C SER A 2 -56.07 1.89 -74.56
N LEU A 3 -55.22 1.41 -73.67
CA LEU A 3 -54.92 -0.03 -73.46
C LEU A 3 -54.03 -0.64 -74.56
N TYR A 4 -52.90 -1.17 -74.07
CA TYR A 4 -52.32 -2.47 -74.45
C TYR A 4 -51.76 -2.62 -75.87
N PHE A 5 -50.44 -2.82 -75.97
CA PHE A 5 -49.80 -4.15 -76.00
C PHE A 5 -48.28 -3.93 -75.80
N LYS A 6 -47.72 -4.33 -74.65
CA LYS A 6 -47.14 -5.64 -74.31
C LYS A 6 -45.79 -5.96 -74.99
N GLN A 7 -44.82 -6.22 -74.10
CA GLN A 7 -43.63 -7.06 -74.27
C GLN A 7 -42.47 -6.50 -75.09
N ARG A 8 -41.48 -5.94 -74.38
CA ARG A 8 -40.17 -6.58 -74.24
C ARG A 8 -39.50 -6.14 -72.93
N ARG A 9 -39.51 -7.08 -71.99
CA ARG A 9 -38.73 -7.06 -70.76
C ARG A 9 -37.23 -7.23 -71.08
N LEU A 10 -36.44 -6.77 -70.11
CA LEU A 10 -35.10 -7.24 -69.72
C LEU A 10 -33.87 -6.56 -70.36
N PHE A 11 -33.08 -5.97 -69.44
CA PHE A 11 -31.67 -5.55 -69.56
C PHE A 11 -31.33 -4.25 -70.28
N ARG A 12 -31.88 -3.11 -69.83
CA ARG A 12 -31.19 -1.80 -69.94
C ARG A 12 -31.54 -0.90 -68.74
N ALA A 13 -31.02 -1.25 -67.56
CA ALA A 13 -30.95 -0.37 -66.41
C ALA A 13 -29.68 -0.66 -65.58
N ALA A 14 -28.58 -0.95 -66.26
CA ALA A 14 -27.25 -1.08 -65.68
C ALA A 14 -26.34 -0.14 -66.48
N GLY A 15 -26.17 1.08 -65.99
CA GLY A 15 -25.31 2.06 -66.66
C GLY A 15 -25.82 3.48 -66.58
N LEU A 16 -26.20 3.96 -65.38
CA LEU A 16 -26.25 5.39 -65.03
C LEU A 16 -26.51 5.61 -63.53
N LEU A 17 -25.99 4.71 -62.68
CA LEU A 17 -25.95 4.90 -61.22
C LEU A 17 -24.61 4.45 -60.63
N ILE A 18 -23.51 4.68 -61.36
CA ILE A 18 -22.13 4.42 -60.91
C ILE A 18 -21.25 5.60 -61.34
N VAL A 19 -21.58 6.82 -60.90
CA VAL A 19 -20.63 7.96 -60.89
C VAL A 19 -20.82 8.89 -59.66
N ALA A 20 -21.85 8.71 -58.83
CA ALA A 20 -22.09 9.58 -57.66
C ALA A 20 -21.86 8.90 -56.30
N LEU A 21 -21.02 7.86 -56.22
CA LEU A 21 -20.74 7.11 -54.97
C LEU A 21 -19.25 6.74 -54.79
N ILE A 22 -18.31 7.52 -55.33
CA ILE A 22 -16.86 7.35 -55.10
C ILE A 22 -16.21 8.70 -54.78
N GLY A 23 -16.84 9.50 -53.91
CA GLY A 23 -16.36 10.85 -53.56
C GLY A 23 -16.50 11.25 -52.10
N ILE A 24 -16.88 10.32 -51.21
CA ILE A 24 -16.84 10.51 -49.75
C ILE A 24 -16.24 9.24 -49.16
N ALA A 25 -14.98 8.98 -49.51
CA ALA A 25 -14.16 8.06 -48.74
C ALA A 25 -13.87 8.74 -47.40
N PHE A 26 -14.57 8.26 -46.38
CA PHE A 26 -14.35 8.49 -44.98
C PHE A 26 -12.88 8.85 -44.63
N PHE A 27 -12.61 10.14 -44.43
CA PHE A 27 -11.63 10.56 -43.43
C PHE A 27 -12.30 10.50 -42.05
N LEU A 28 -12.73 9.30 -41.64
CA LEU A 28 -12.71 9.00 -40.21
C LEU A 28 -11.23 8.90 -39.88
N ARG A 29 -10.63 10.02 -39.47
CA ARG A 29 -9.47 9.93 -38.60
C ARG A 29 -9.94 9.05 -37.46
N SER A 30 -9.42 7.82 -37.39
CA SER A 30 -9.39 7.07 -36.16
C SER A 30 -8.79 8.03 -35.14
N VAL A 31 -9.63 8.67 -34.34
CA VAL A 31 -9.17 9.31 -33.11
C VAL A 31 -8.48 8.15 -32.41
N PRO A 32 -7.16 8.20 -32.17
CA PRO A 32 -6.53 7.15 -31.41
C PRO A 32 -7.32 7.09 -30.11
N THR A 33 -8.03 5.98 -29.89
CA THR A 33 -8.42 5.64 -28.53
C THR A 33 -7.13 5.74 -27.74
N PRO A 34 -7.02 6.62 -26.73
CA PRO A 34 -5.83 6.65 -25.91
C PRO A 34 -5.60 5.21 -25.49
N ALA A 35 -4.43 4.67 -25.83
CA ALA A 35 -4.06 3.35 -25.35
C ALA A 35 -4.28 3.38 -23.85
N LEU A 36 -5.14 2.49 -23.33
CA LEU A 36 -5.32 2.34 -21.90
C LEU A 36 -3.91 2.19 -21.34
N ALA A 37 -3.54 3.04 -20.37
CA ALA A 37 -2.25 2.93 -19.72
C ALA A 37 -2.11 1.47 -19.25
N ALA A 38 -1.00 0.82 -19.59
CA ALA A 38 -0.77 -0.54 -19.15
C ALA A 38 -0.88 -0.58 -17.61
N PRO A 39 -1.45 -1.64 -17.01
CA PRO A 39 -1.51 -1.79 -15.57
C PRO A 39 -0.12 -1.56 -14.97
N ALA A 40 -0.05 -0.72 -13.94
CA ALA A 40 1.21 -0.32 -13.35
C ALA A 40 1.47 -1.12 -12.07
N THR A 41 2.69 -1.62 -11.91
CA THR A 41 3.07 -2.51 -10.80
C THR A 41 3.53 -1.72 -9.58
N ILE A 42 2.89 -1.99 -8.44
CA ILE A 42 3.29 -1.54 -7.11
C ILE A 42 4.03 -2.69 -6.43
N THR A 43 5.20 -2.40 -5.85
CA THR A 43 6.00 -3.33 -5.04
C THR A 43 6.07 -2.78 -3.61
N PRO A 44 5.27 -3.29 -2.66
CA PRO A 44 5.30 -2.84 -1.27
C PRO A 44 6.70 -2.99 -0.67
N ALA A 45 7.10 -2.04 0.18
CA ALA A 45 8.45 -1.91 0.72
C ALA A 45 9.57 -1.67 -0.30
N GLY A 46 9.25 -1.57 -1.59
CA GLY A 46 10.20 -1.24 -2.65
C GLY A 46 10.73 0.20 -2.54
N THR A 47 11.94 0.41 -3.06
CA THR A 47 12.48 1.77 -3.20
C THR A 47 11.71 2.51 -4.29
N TRP A 48 11.21 3.70 -3.98
CA TRP A 48 10.39 4.46 -4.90
C TRP A 48 11.02 5.81 -5.23
N ASN A 49 11.60 5.91 -6.43
CA ASN A 49 12.19 7.14 -6.92
C ASN A 49 11.19 7.91 -7.80
N ASP A 50 11.26 9.23 -7.73
CA ASP A 50 10.54 10.11 -8.66
C ASP A 50 11.25 10.20 -10.02
N ASN A 51 10.68 11.00 -10.93
CA ASN A 51 11.21 11.29 -12.25
C ASN A 51 12.62 11.91 -12.28
N ARG A 52 13.18 12.31 -11.13
CA ARG A 52 14.55 12.84 -10.98
C ARG A 52 15.52 11.77 -10.48
N GLY A 53 15.05 10.54 -10.25
CA GLY A 53 15.83 9.48 -9.62
C GLY A 53 16.04 9.70 -8.12
N THR A 54 15.27 10.58 -7.49
CA THR A 54 15.36 10.86 -6.05
C THR A 54 14.29 10.07 -5.31
N LEU A 55 14.66 9.48 -4.16
CA LEU A 55 13.71 8.79 -3.30
C LEU A 55 12.55 9.72 -2.93
N ILE A 56 11.32 9.27 -3.21
CA ILE A 56 10.10 10.00 -2.86
C ILE A 56 10.06 10.19 -1.35
N GLN A 57 9.82 11.41 -0.94
CA GLN A 57 9.57 11.77 0.46
C GLN A 57 8.13 12.20 0.58
N ALA A 58 7.24 11.34 1.04
CA ALA A 58 5.82 11.64 1.23
C ALA A 58 5.21 10.77 2.34
N HIS A 59 5.95 10.68 3.44
CA HIS A 59 5.63 9.86 4.61
C HIS A 59 4.43 10.42 5.38
N GLY A 60 3.68 9.57 6.09
CA GLY A 60 2.50 10.02 6.82
C GLY A 60 1.39 10.56 5.91
N GLY A 61 1.54 10.39 4.59
CA GLY A 61 0.90 11.20 3.57
C GLY A 61 -0.53 10.84 3.23
N GLY A 62 -1.01 11.43 2.13
CA GLY A 62 -2.30 11.11 1.53
C GLY A 62 -2.33 11.52 0.06
N ILE A 63 -3.30 10.98 -0.69
CA ILE A 63 -3.44 11.24 -2.12
C ILE A 63 -4.77 11.95 -2.39
N THR A 64 -4.71 13.04 -3.15
CA THR A 64 -5.87 13.72 -3.73
C THR A 64 -5.92 13.46 -5.23
N GLN A 65 -7.06 12.99 -5.73
CA GLN A 65 -7.28 12.83 -7.17
C GLN A 65 -7.94 14.08 -7.77
N VAL A 66 -7.41 14.60 -8.88
CA VAL A 66 -7.99 15.67 -9.69
C VAL A 66 -8.03 15.21 -11.15
N GLY A 67 -9.24 14.97 -11.67
CA GLY A 67 -9.40 14.33 -12.98
C GLY A 67 -8.76 12.94 -12.99
N SER A 68 -7.91 12.66 -13.99
CA SER A 68 -7.14 11.41 -14.10
C SER A 68 -5.79 11.44 -13.38
N THR A 69 -5.48 12.52 -12.65
CA THR A 69 -4.18 12.70 -12.01
C THR A 69 -4.30 12.58 -10.50
N TYR A 70 -3.42 11.80 -9.91
CA TYR A 70 -3.25 11.62 -8.48
C TYR A 70 -2.13 12.53 -7.98
N TYR A 71 -2.36 13.18 -6.84
CA TYR A 71 -1.41 14.08 -6.20
C TYR A 71 -1.08 13.57 -4.80
N TRP A 72 0.17 13.17 -4.59
CA TRP A 72 0.64 12.61 -3.33
C TRP A 72 1.37 13.66 -2.52
N PHE A 73 0.88 13.86 -1.30
CA PHE A 73 1.45 14.74 -0.29
C PHE A 73 1.94 13.90 0.88
N GLY A 74 2.95 14.38 1.57
CA GLY A 74 3.42 13.80 2.82
C GLY A 74 4.55 14.60 3.39
N GLU A 75 5.20 14.07 4.40
CA GLU A 75 6.32 14.74 5.06
C GLU A 75 7.62 14.49 4.31
N ASP A 76 8.44 15.53 4.18
CA ASP A 76 9.86 15.35 3.84
C ASP A 76 10.65 14.99 5.11
N LYS A 77 11.17 13.75 5.15
CA LYS A 77 11.98 13.22 6.25
C LYS A 77 13.43 12.95 5.81
N LYS A 78 13.88 13.53 4.69
CA LYS A 78 15.23 13.27 4.16
C LYS A 78 16.31 13.63 5.18
N GLY A 79 17.08 12.61 5.59
CA GLY A 79 18.19 12.76 6.53
C GLY A 79 17.76 12.84 8.01
N GLU A 80 16.45 12.74 8.30
CA GLU A 80 15.93 12.80 9.67
C GLU A 80 15.92 11.41 10.33
N ALA A 81 16.06 11.39 11.65
CA ALA A 81 15.85 10.24 12.52
C ALA A 81 14.83 10.62 13.61
N SER A 82 14.31 9.65 14.37
CA SER A 82 13.27 9.91 15.38
C SER A 82 13.66 10.92 16.45
N GLY A 83 14.97 11.05 16.77
CA GLY A 83 15.49 12.06 17.69
C GLY A 83 15.63 13.48 17.11
N SER A 84 15.44 13.63 15.81
CA SER A 84 15.53 14.88 15.05
C SER A 84 14.56 14.81 13.87
N ALA A 85 13.27 14.66 14.14
CA ALA A 85 12.22 14.51 13.13
C ALA A 85 11.56 15.86 12.79
N PHE A 86 12.37 16.90 12.59
CA PHE A 86 11.88 18.26 12.46
C PHE A 86 11.36 18.56 11.06
N PHE A 87 10.42 19.49 10.98
CA PHE A 87 9.79 19.86 9.73
C PHE A 87 10.79 20.43 8.72
N LEU A 88 10.82 19.84 7.53
CA LEU A 88 11.56 20.36 6.37
C LEU A 88 10.59 21.02 5.38
N ASN A 89 9.69 20.23 4.82
CA ASN A 89 8.66 20.66 3.89
C ASN A 89 7.57 19.57 3.72
N VAL A 90 6.47 19.95 3.09
CA VAL A 90 5.46 19.05 2.53
C VAL A 90 5.62 19.09 1.01
N PRO A 91 6.20 18.06 0.38
CA PRO A 91 6.24 17.94 -1.08
C PRO A 91 4.92 17.48 -1.69
N CYS A 92 4.76 17.74 -2.98
CA CYS A 92 3.65 17.27 -3.83
C CYS A 92 4.23 16.57 -5.05
N TYR A 93 3.79 15.34 -5.27
CA TYR A 93 4.11 14.54 -6.45
C TYR A 93 2.84 14.33 -7.27
N SER A 94 2.96 14.16 -8.58
CA SER A 94 1.83 13.84 -9.45
C SER A 94 2.07 12.55 -10.23
N SER A 95 1.02 11.78 -10.46
CA SER A 95 1.04 10.54 -11.25
C SER A 95 -0.32 10.29 -11.89
N THR A 96 -0.36 9.58 -13.02
CA THR A 96 -1.62 9.11 -13.63
C THR A 96 -1.86 7.61 -13.42
N ASP A 97 -0.84 6.89 -12.97
CA ASP A 97 -0.84 5.42 -12.87
C ASP A 97 -0.49 4.91 -11.46
N LEU A 98 -0.28 5.82 -10.51
CA LEU A 98 0.12 5.54 -9.13
C LEU A 98 1.50 4.88 -8.98
N VAL A 99 2.29 4.75 -10.06
CA VAL A 99 3.62 4.12 -10.06
C VAL A 99 4.71 5.12 -10.45
N HIS A 100 4.50 5.86 -11.53
CA HIS A 100 5.48 6.84 -11.99
C HIS A 100 5.13 8.22 -11.42
N TRP A 101 5.91 8.65 -10.43
CA TRP A 101 5.69 9.92 -9.75
C TRP A 101 6.62 11.01 -10.28
N ILE A 102 6.02 12.16 -10.58
CA ILE A 102 6.71 13.39 -10.96
C ILE A 102 6.71 14.32 -9.76
N PHE A 103 7.88 14.73 -9.28
CA PHE A 103 7.94 15.80 -8.29
C PHE A 103 7.44 17.11 -8.90
N VAL A 104 6.50 17.77 -8.21
CA VAL A 104 5.91 19.02 -8.68
C VAL A 104 6.45 20.22 -7.90
N ASN A 105 6.31 20.20 -6.56
CA ASN A 105 6.68 21.35 -5.72
C ASN A 105 6.83 20.92 -4.24
N ASN A 106 7.60 21.70 -3.48
CA ASN A 106 7.50 21.73 -2.03
C ASN A 106 6.40 22.72 -1.65
N VAL A 107 5.19 22.20 -1.45
CA VAL A 107 3.97 23.02 -1.36
C VAL A 107 3.85 23.79 -0.06
N LEU A 108 4.49 23.30 1.00
CA LEU A 108 4.65 24.02 2.26
C LEU A 108 6.08 23.83 2.76
N THR A 109 6.77 24.90 3.17
CA THR A 109 8.19 24.85 3.52
C THR A 109 8.44 25.40 4.91
N ARG A 110 9.51 24.92 5.58
CA ARG A 110 9.99 25.48 6.84
C ARG A 110 10.19 27.00 6.74
N GLN A 111 9.72 27.70 7.75
CA GLN A 111 9.84 29.15 7.93
C GLN A 111 10.95 29.49 8.94
N ALA A 112 11.26 30.77 9.09
CA ALA A 112 12.30 31.21 10.03
C ALA A 112 11.89 31.06 11.51
N SER A 113 10.59 31.07 11.81
CA SER A 113 10.03 31.00 13.16
C SER A 113 8.57 30.54 13.14
N GLY A 114 7.93 30.44 14.32
CA GLY A 114 6.53 30.05 14.47
C GLY A 114 6.30 28.54 14.36
N ASP A 115 5.06 28.15 14.10
CA ASP A 115 4.65 26.73 14.01
C ASP A 115 5.39 25.95 12.93
N LEU A 116 5.82 26.62 11.87
CA LEU A 116 6.60 26.06 10.77
C LEU A 116 8.10 26.37 10.90
N GLY A 117 8.54 26.85 12.05
CA GLY A 117 9.92 27.24 12.32
C GLY A 117 10.88 26.06 12.52
N PRO A 118 12.16 26.32 12.86
CA PRO A 118 13.09 25.30 13.30
C PRO A 118 12.59 24.57 14.56
N ASN A 119 12.97 23.30 14.72
CA ASN A 119 12.61 22.46 15.88
C ASN A 119 11.09 22.30 16.09
N ARG A 120 10.33 22.24 15.00
CA ARG A 120 8.88 22.01 15.00
C ARG A 120 8.59 20.68 14.32
N ILE A 121 7.50 20.04 14.75
CA ILE A 121 7.03 18.78 14.19
C ILE A 121 5.79 19.09 13.35
N ILE A 122 5.80 18.64 12.10
CA ILE A 122 4.67 18.71 11.18
C ILE A 122 4.45 17.31 10.64
N GLU A 123 3.29 16.74 10.95
CA GLU A 123 3.01 15.34 10.69
C GLU A 123 1.69 15.14 9.93
N ARG A 124 1.64 14.04 9.18
CA ARG A 124 0.46 13.52 8.50
C ARG A 124 -0.36 14.51 7.65
N PRO A 125 0.26 15.33 6.78
CA PRO A 125 -0.47 16.32 6.00
C PRO A 125 -1.48 15.66 5.06
N LYS A 126 -2.71 16.20 5.01
CA LYS A 126 -3.79 15.77 4.11
C LYS A 126 -4.39 16.96 3.41
N VAL A 127 -4.77 16.79 2.14
CA VAL A 127 -5.32 17.85 1.30
C VAL A 127 -6.71 17.45 0.81
N ILE A 128 -7.66 18.39 0.86
CA ILE A 128 -8.99 18.25 0.26
C ILE A 128 -9.36 19.53 -0.49
N TYR A 129 -10.18 19.41 -1.54
CA TYR A 129 -10.67 20.56 -2.30
C TYR A 129 -12.02 21.06 -1.77
N ASN A 130 -12.12 22.36 -1.53
CA ASN A 130 -13.37 23.05 -1.24
C ASN A 130 -13.90 23.77 -2.49
N SER A 131 -15.03 23.30 -3.02
CA SER A 131 -15.65 23.86 -4.22
C SER A 131 -16.37 25.19 -4.00
N THR A 132 -16.69 25.54 -2.75
CA THR A 132 -17.35 26.81 -2.41
C THR A 132 -16.35 27.95 -2.40
N THR A 133 -15.14 27.71 -1.87
CA THR A 133 -14.08 28.72 -1.79
C THR A 133 -13.10 28.64 -2.97
N ASN A 134 -13.18 27.58 -3.79
CA ASN A 134 -12.21 27.27 -4.84
C ASN A 134 -10.78 27.13 -4.30
N GLN A 135 -10.62 26.54 -3.12
CA GLN A 135 -9.32 26.34 -2.49
C GLN A 135 -9.07 24.86 -2.19
N TYR A 136 -7.83 24.46 -2.36
CA TYR A 136 -7.28 23.28 -1.71
C TYR A 136 -6.91 23.65 -0.28
N VAL A 137 -7.37 22.84 0.66
CA VAL A 137 -7.16 23.03 2.09
C VAL A 137 -6.33 21.86 2.59
N MET A 138 -5.18 22.18 3.17
CA MET A 138 -4.28 21.23 3.82
C MET A 138 -4.48 21.32 5.33
N TYR A 139 -4.67 20.17 5.97
CA TYR A 139 -4.51 20.02 7.42
C TYR A 139 -3.26 19.21 7.71
N MET A 140 -2.61 19.49 8.84
CA MET A 140 -1.46 18.76 9.34
C MET A 140 -1.45 18.78 10.87
N HIS A 141 -0.86 17.76 11.50
CA HIS A 141 -0.50 17.83 12.91
C HIS A 141 0.66 18.81 13.07
N VAL A 142 0.58 19.68 14.08
CA VAL A 142 1.59 20.67 14.45
C VAL A 142 1.96 20.46 15.91
N ASP A 143 3.26 20.26 16.17
CA ASP A 143 3.72 20.04 17.53
C ASP A 143 5.08 20.66 17.88
N SER A 144 5.33 20.72 19.18
CA SER A 144 6.64 20.97 19.77
C SER A 144 7.44 19.67 19.91
N PRO A 145 8.76 19.71 20.11
CA PRO A 145 9.58 18.50 20.25
C PRO A 145 9.17 17.57 21.40
N SER A 146 8.46 18.08 22.40
CA SER A 146 7.92 17.31 23.51
C SER A 146 6.49 16.78 23.28
N TYR A 147 5.94 16.95 22.08
CA TYR A 147 4.54 16.63 21.73
C TYR A 147 3.50 17.30 22.67
N GLY A 148 3.82 18.50 23.14
CA GLY A 148 3.03 19.22 24.15
C GLY A 148 1.99 20.16 23.57
N ASP A 149 2.11 20.55 22.31
CA ASP A 149 1.19 21.49 21.68
C ASP A 149 -0.08 20.74 21.22
N ALA A 150 0.10 19.57 20.58
CA ALA A 150 -0.97 18.71 20.07
C ALA A 150 -2.06 19.50 19.32
N ARG A 151 -1.67 20.19 18.24
CA ARG A 151 -2.52 21.10 17.46
C ARG A 151 -2.70 20.59 16.04
N VAL A 152 -3.75 21.06 15.39
CA VAL A 152 -3.93 20.97 13.95
C VAL A 152 -3.59 22.30 13.28
N GLY A 153 -2.76 22.26 12.24
CA GLY A 153 -2.44 23.39 11.37
C GLY A 153 -3.34 23.40 10.13
N VAL A 154 -3.56 24.59 9.57
CA VAL A 154 -4.32 24.76 8.33
C VAL A 154 -3.52 25.60 7.33
N ALA A 155 -3.46 25.16 6.08
CA ALA A 155 -2.89 25.94 4.98
C ALA A 155 -3.78 25.85 3.74
N THR A 156 -3.73 26.85 2.87
CA THR A 156 -4.61 26.92 1.68
C THR A 156 -3.84 27.26 0.42
N SER A 157 -4.26 26.71 -0.71
CA SER A 157 -3.77 27.11 -2.04
C SER A 157 -4.88 27.11 -3.08
N ALA A 158 -4.75 27.93 -4.12
CA ALA A 158 -5.67 27.95 -5.25
C ALA A 158 -5.44 26.77 -6.21
N THR A 159 -4.27 26.15 -6.17
CA THR A 159 -3.91 25.01 -7.03
C THR A 159 -3.37 23.84 -6.19
N ILE A 160 -3.58 22.61 -6.65
CA ILE A 160 -3.32 21.40 -5.86
C ILE A 160 -1.87 21.29 -5.38
N CYS A 161 -0.88 21.56 -6.25
CA CYS A 161 0.54 21.63 -5.89
C CYS A 161 1.07 23.09 -5.87
N GLY A 162 0.22 24.08 -5.66
CA GLY A 162 0.65 25.48 -5.51
C GLY A 162 1.45 25.71 -4.23
N ASN A 163 1.92 26.93 -4.02
CA ASN A 163 2.44 27.32 -2.70
C ASN A 163 1.27 27.50 -1.74
N TYR A 164 1.30 26.79 -0.61
CA TYR A 164 0.25 26.85 0.40
C TYR A 164 0.55 27.99 1.37
N SER A 165 -0.46 28.84 1.57
CA SER A 165 -0.42 29.90 2.57
C SER A 165 -0.84 29.34 3.92
N TYR A 166 0.10 29.25 4.85
CA TYR A 166 -0.16 28.80 6.22
C TYR A 166 -1.04 29.80 6.97
N ARG A 167 -2.05 29.31 7.69
CA ARG A 167 -3.05 30.13 8.39
C ARG A 167 -2.92 30.10 9.92
N GLY A 168 -2.03 29.26 10.44
CA GLY A 168 -1.89 29.00 11.88
C GLY A 168 -2.39 27.61 12.27
N SER A 169 -2.25 27.30 13.55
CA SER A 169 -2.72 26.06 14.16
C SER A 169 -3.67 26.32 15.33
N PHE A 170 -4.38 25.30 15.80
CA PHE A 170 -5.27 25.36 16.97
C PHE A 170 -5.54 23.96 17.53
N GLN A 171 -6.03 23.88 18.77
CA GLN A 171 -6.61 22.67 19.33
C GLN A 171 -8.10 22.61 18.93
N PRO A 172 -8.54 21.63 18.12
CA PRO A 172 -9.90 21.59 17.60
C PRO A 172 -10.91 21.46 18.76
N LEU A 173 -11.82 22.44 18.86
CA LEU A 173 -12.82 22.52 19.94
C LEU A 173 -12.19 22.54 21.36
N GLY A 174 -10.91 22.92 21.49
CA GLY A 174 -10.18 22.90 22.77
C GLY A 174 -9.63 21.53 23.17
N TYR A 175 -9.68 20.53 22.29
CA TYR A 175 -9.16 19.19 22.51
C TYR A 175 -7.81 18.99 21.83
N GLN A 176 -7.04 17.99 22.30
CA GLN A 176 -5.77 17.64 21.68
C GLN A 176 -5.98 17.10 20.27
N SER A 177 -5.00 17.33 19.40
CA SER A 177 -4.98 16.77 18.06
C SER A 177 -3.56 16.35 17.69
N ARG A 178 -3.33 15.04 17.56
CA ARG A 178 -2.05 14.47 17.08
C ARG A 178 -2.25 13.80 15.72
N ASP A 179 -2.12 12.48 15.68
CA ASP A 179 -2.33 11.68 14.49
C ASP A 179 -3.68 12.01 13.86
N MET A 180 -3.65 12.46 12.61
CA MET A 180 -4.82 13.00 11.96
C MET A 180 -4.99 12.58 10.51
N ASN A 181 -6.23 12.73 10.04
CA ASN A 181 -6.60 12.57 8.65
C ASN A 181 -7.82 13.43 8.30
N LEU A 182 -8.14 13.55 7.02
CA LEU A 182 -9.33 14.25 6.53
C LEU A 182 -10.24 13.28 5.79
N PHE A 183 -11.54 13.42 6.00
CA PHE A 183 -12.56 12.72 5.23
C PHE A 183 -13.55 13.73 4.65
N LYS A 184 -13.75 13.69 3.33
CA LYS A 184 -14.78 14.47 2.64
C LYS A 184 -15.89 13.53 2.18
N ASP A 185 -17.09 13.74 2.69
CA ASP A 185 -18.24 12.91 2.36
C ASP A 185 -18.85 13.30 1.01
N SER A 186 -19.70 12.43 0.47
CA SER A 186 -20.38 12.58 -0.81
C SER A 186 -21.30 13.79 -0.89
N ASP A 187 -21.76 14.31 0.25
CA ASP A 187 -22.57 15.54 0.32
C ASP A 187 -21.73 16.83 0.34
N GLY A 188 -20.39 16.70 0.33
CA GLY A 188 -19.47 17.82 0.41
C GLY A 188 -19.19 18.32 1.82
N ALA A 189 -19.73 17.72 2.88
CA ALA A 189 -19.24 17.95 4.24
C ALA A 189 -17.84 17.34 4.40
N ALA A 190 -16.99 17.98 5.20
CA ALA A 190 -15.66 17.48 5.52
C ALA A 190 -15.47 17.34 7.03
N TYR A 191 -14.61 16.41 7.40
CA TYR A 191 -14.39 15.98 8.77
C TYR A 191 -12.89 15.82 9.04
N LEU A 192 -12.46 16.32 10.20
CA LEU A 192 -11.17 16.03 10.79
C LEU A 192 -11.30 14.73 11.60
N LEU A 193 -10.44 13.78 11.28
CA LEU A 193 -10.20 12.59 12.09
C LEU A 193 -8.94 12.89 12.89
N SER A 194 -8.99 12.82 14.21
CA SER A 194 -7.80 13.11 15.02
C SER A 194 -7.77 12.32 16.31
N GLU A 195 -6.60 11.79 16.63
CA GLU A 195 -6.29 11.28 17.96
C GLU A 195 -6.30 12.43 18.97
N ASP A 196 -7.01 12.21 20.08
CA ASP A 196 -6.88 12.93 21.33
C ASP A 196 -6.47 11.92 22.40
N ARG A 197 -5.23 11.99 22.88
CA ARG A 197 -4.66 11.06 23.87
C ARG A 197 -5.50 10.90 25.14
N VAL A 198 -6.31 11.89 25.50
CA VAL A 198 -7.11 11.88 26.73
C VAL A 198 -8.51 11.33 26.48
N ASN A 199 -9.09 11.58 25.30
CA ASN A 199 -10.50 11.34 25.03
C ASN A 199 -10.78 10.28 23.96
N GLY A 200 -9.76 9.86 23.19
CA GLY A 200 -9.85 8.89 22.11
C GLY A 200 -9.96 9.51 20.73
N LEU A 201 -10.24 8.66 19.74
CA LEU A 201 -10.28 9.08 18.33
C LEU A 201 -11.53 9.91 18.04
N ARG A 202 -11.34 11.14 17.60
CA ARG A 202 -12.41 12.11 17.33
C ARG A 202 -12.75 12.16 15.85
N ILE A 203 -14.05 12.26 15.55
CA ILE A 203 -14.57 12.65 14.25
C ILE A 203 -15.22 14.01 14.44
N ASP A 204 -14.55 15.07 13.98
CA ASP A 204 -15.02 16.44 14.14
C ASP A 204 -15.39 17.05 12.78
N LYS A 205 -16.57 17.66 12.69
CA LYS A 205 -17.08 18.31 11.47
C LYS A 205 -16.35 19.64 11.24
N LEU A 206 -15.99 19.90 9.98
CA LEU A 206 -15.41 21.17 9.55
C LEU A 206 -16.48 22.20 9.18
N SER A 207 -16.12 23.49 9.23
CA SER A 207 -16.91 24.59 8.68
C SER A 207 -17.09 24.45 7.16
N SER A 208 -18.05 25.16 6.57
CA SER A 208 -18.35 25.07 5.12
C SER A 208 -17.20 25.51 4.21
N ASP A 209 -16.28 26.33 4.71
CA ASP A 209 -15.02 26.72 4.04
C ASP A 209 -13.85 25.76 4.32
N TYR A 210 -14.08 24.76 5.17
CA TYR A 210 -13.11 23.79 5.70
C TYR A 210 -11.95 24.41 6.49
N LEU A 211 -12.04 25.66 6.94
CA LEU A 211 -10.92 26.34 7.61
C LEU A 211 -10.94 26.25 9.14
N SER A 212 -12.00 25.68 9.71
CA SER A 212 -12.18 25.53 11.16
C SER A 212 -12.99 24.29 11.51
N VAL A 213 -12.96 23.88 12.77
CA VAL A 213 -13.77 22.78 13.30
C VAL A 213 -14.99 23.35 14.02
N VAL A 214 -16.18 22.83 13.72
CA VAL A 214 -17.46 23.38 14.22
C VAL A 214 -18.17 22.52 15.25
N SER A 215 -18.02 21.21 15.21
CA SER A 215 -18.72 20.30 16.15
C SER A 215 -18.13 18.90 16.15
N ALA A 216 -18.12 18.26 17.31
CA ALA A 216 -17.83 16.82 17.42
C ALA A 216 -19.01 16.00 16.89
N VAL A 217 -18.72 14.97 16.09
CA VAL A 217 -19.72 14.04 15.53
C VAL A 217 -19.69 12.72 16.27
N ALA A 218 -18.50 12.22 16.57
CA ALA A 218 -18.29 11.02 17.37
C ALA A 218 -16.94 11.07 18.08
N VAL A 219 -16.85 10.36 19.19
CA VAL A 219 -15.60 10.04 19.89
C VAL A 219 -15.59 8.53 20.08
N LEU A 220 -14.54 7.88 19.58
CA LEU A 220 -14.35 6.43 19.60
C LEU A 220 -13.25 6.07 20.60
N ALA A 221 -13.01 4.76 20.76
CA ALA A 221 -11.90 4.25 21.55
C ALA A 221 -10.53 4.81 21.09
N ASP A 222 -9.52 4.64 21.95
CA ASP A 222 -8.16 5.14 21.72
C ASP A 222 -7.49 4.39 20.56
N TYR A 223 -7.49 5.03 19.39
CA TYR A 223 -6.73 4.65 18.20
C TYR A 223 -6.01 5.86 17.64
N GLU A 224 -4.83 5.63 17.08
CA GLU A 224 -4.05 6.63 16.34
C GLU A 224 -4.07 6.31 14.83
N ALA A 225 -3.36 7.11 14.04
CA ALA A 225 -3.21 6.93 12.60
C ALA A 225 -4.53 6.70 11.81
N PRO A 226 -5.59 7.54 12.01
CA PRO A 226 -6.91 7.24 11.46
C PRO A 226 -6.93 7.34 9.93
N ALA A 227 -7.70 6.50 9.25
CA ALA A 227 -8.02 6.65 7.83
C ALA A 227 -9.45 6.21 7.54
N MET A 228 -10.20 6.97 6.74
CA MET A 228 -11.61 6.66 6.46
C MET A 228 -11.91 6.63 4.98
N PHE A 229 -12.71 5.66 4.58
CA PHE A 229 -13.37 5.65 3.27
C PHE A 229 -14.85 5.29 3.41
N LYS A 230 -15.62 5.51 2.34
CA LYS A 230 -17.04 5.21 2.28
C LYS A 230 -17.35 4.38 1.04
N LEU A 231 -18.13 3.32 1.21
CA LEU A 231 -18.64 2.48 0.12
C LEU A 231 -20.08 2.10 0.40
N ASN A 232 -20.98 2.30 -0.58
CA ASN A 232 -22.39 1.91 -0.51
C ASN A 232 -23.10 2.38 0.78
N GLY A 233 -22.84 3.63 1.20
CA GLY A 233 -23.44 4.24 2.39
C GLY A 233 -22.83 3.79 3.73
N ARG A 234 -21.82 2.92 3.72
CA ARG A 234 -21.07 2.50 4.92
C ARG A 234 -19.74 3.22 5.00
N TYR A 235 -19.44 3.75 6.17
CA TYR A 235 -18.14 4.31 6.54
C TYR A 235 -17.27 3.20 7.12
N TYR A 236 -16.01 3.19 6.74
CA TYR A 236 -14.97 2.31 7.25
C TYR A 236 -13.89 3.21 7.82
N LEU A 237 -13.56 3.03 9.10
CA LEU A 237 -12.54 3.78 9.79
C LEU A 237 -11.46 2.80 10.26
N LEU A 238 -10.25 2.98 9.76
CA LEU A 238 -9.05 2.26 10.15
C LEU A 238 -8.28 3.08 11.18
N GLY A 239 -7.51 2.41 12.04
CA GLY A 239 -6.59 3.04 12.99
C GLY A 239 -5.61 2.03 13.58
N SER A 240 -4.49 2.53 14.11
CA SER A 240 -3.49 1.72 14.82
C SER A 240 -3.60 1.87 16.33
N HIS A 241 -3.01 0.94 17.07
CA HIS A 241 -2.81 1.10 18.51
C HIS A 241 -1.65 2.05 18.82
N LEU A 242 -1.64 2.61 20.03
CA LEU A 242 -0.70 3.65 20.46
C LEU A 242 0.59 3.03 21.00
N THR A 243 1.47 2.58 20.10
CA THR A 243 2.73 1.88 20.45
C THR A 243 3.99 2.64 20.00
N GLY A 244 3.85 3.94 19.70
CA GLY A 244 4.95 4.78 19.25
C GLY A 244 5.49 4.28 17.91
N TRP A 245 6.81 4.06 17.82
CA TRP A 245 7.43 3.55 16.59
C TRP A 245 7.24 2.06 16.35
N ASN A 246 6.80 1.29 17.36
CA ASN A 246 6.55 -0.12 17.17
C ASN A 246 5.28 -0.29 16.34
N THR A 247 5.35 -1.13 15.31
CA THR A 247 4.19 -1.54 14.52
C THR A 247 3.27 -2.44 15.36
N ASN A 248 1.98 -2.47 15.00
CA ASN A 248 0.96 -3.29 15.66
C ASN A 248 -0.10 -3.73 14.65
N ASP A 249 -0.96 -4.66 15.05
CA ASP A 249 -2.12 -5.06 14.25
C ASP A 249 -3.12 -3.89 14.24
N ASN A 250 -3.19 -3.20 13.10
CA ASN A 250 -4.12 -2.10 12.90
C ASN A 250 -5.51 -2.70 12.68
N GLN A 251 -6.51 -1.95 13.11
CA GLN A 251 -7.88 -2.41 13.13
C GLN A 251 -8.78 -1.47 12.34
N TYR A 252 -9.98 -1.95 12.04
CA TYR A 252 -11.04 -1.14 11.47
C TYR A 252 -12.35 -1.32 12.22
N THR A 253 -13.22 -0.34 12.08
CA THR A 253 -14.62 -0.36 12.49
C THR A 253 -15.49 0.21 11.38
N THR A 254 -16.79 -0.14 11.37
CA THR A 254 -17.74 0.39 10.38
C THR A 254 -19.01 0.94 11.00
N ALA A 255 -19.63 1.89 10.31
CA ALA A 255 -20.94 2.44 10.63
C ALA A 255 -21.69 2.84 9.37
N THR A 256 -23.02 2.95 9.44
CA THR A 256 -23.84 3.54 8.36
C THR A 256 -24.14 5.03 8.60
N SER A 257 -23.63 5.58 9.68
CA SER A 257 -23.69 7.00 10.07
C SER A 257 -22.40 7.37 10.79
N LEU A 258 -21.84 8.55 10.52
CA LEU A 258 -20.62 9.02 11.20
C LEU A 258 -20.80 9.16 12.72
N ALA A 259 -22.02 9.45 13.17
CA ALA A 259 -22.35 9.51 14.60
C ALA A 259 -22.47 8.12 15.26
N GLY A 260 -22.34 7.05 14.47
CA GLY A 260 -22.50 5.67 14.92
C GLY A 260 -23.96 5.16 14.87
N PRO A 261 -24.24 4.03 15.52
CA PRO A 261 -23.28 3.21 16.27
C PRO A 261 -22.19 2.63 15.37
N TRP A 262 -20.95 2.61 15.88
CA TRP A 262 -19.80 1.97 15.25
C TRP A 262 -19.72 0.50 15.70
N SER A 263 -19.29 -0.39 14.81
CA SER A 263 -19.07 -1.80 15.15
C SER A 263 -17.88 -1.95 16.11
N ALA A 264 -17.75 -3.15 16.70
CA ALA A 264 -16.49 -3.52 17.33
C ALA A 264 -15.33 -3.40 16.32
N TRP A 265 -14.15 -3.08 16.85
CA TRP A 265 -12.93 -3.05 16.06
C TRP A 265 -12.48 -4.47 15.72
N SER A 266 -11.90 -4.66 14.56
CA SER A 266 -11.41 -5.96 14.08
C SER A 266 -10.17 -5.77 13.22
N ASP A 267 -9.28 -6.76 13.21
CA ASP A 267 -8.10 -6.74 12.34
C ASP A 267 -8.52 -6.84 10.86
N PHE A 268 -7.83 -6.12 9.98
CA PHE A 268 -7.99 -6.24 8.52
C PHE A 268 -6.78 -6.86 7.83
N ALA A 269 -5.67 -7.02 8.52
CA ALA A 269 -4.57 -7.89 8.10
C ALA A 269 -4.58 -9.15 8.98
N ALA A 270 -3.85 -10.20 8.59
CA ALA A 270 -3.71 -11.36 9.45
C ALA A 270 -3.10 -10.94 10.81
N PRO A 271 -3.67 -11.33 11.96
CA PRO A 271 -3.16 -10.97 13.28
C PRO A 271 -1.69 -11.35 13.43
N GLY A 272 -0.88 -10.63 14.20
CA GLY A 272 0.56 -10.88 14.39
C GLY A 272 1.45 -10.46 13.22
N THR A 273 0.89 -9.97 12.12
CA THR A 273 1.67 -9.37 11.03
C THR A 273 2.10 -7.95 11.35
N ASN A 274 1.52 -7.33 12.37
CA ASN A 274 1.64 -5.91 12.66
C ASN A 274 1.30 -5.07 11.44
N THR A 275 0.22 -5.45 10.76
CA THR A 275 -0.21 -4.87 9.46
C THR A 275 0.94 -4.88 8.45
N TYR A 276 1.59 -6.04 8.32
CA TYR A 276 2.81 -6.24 7.51
C TYR A 276 3.93 -5.26 7.86
N ASN A 277 4.15 -5.09 9.17
CA ASN A 277 5.08 -4.11 9.75
C ASN A 277 4.86 -2.72 9.15
N SER A 278 3.64 -2.20 9.25
CA SER A 278 3.33 -0.84 8.83
C SER A 278 2.27 -0.20 9.72
N GLN A 279 2.15 1.11 9.60
CA GLN A 279 1.12 1.89 10.27
C GLN A 279 0.26 2.59 9.24
N THR A 280 -1.06 2.53 9.43
CA THR A 280 -2.05 3.17 8.58
C THR A 280 -1.72 4.65 8.34
N THR A 281 -1.91 5.13 7.12
CA THR A 281 -1.68 6.54 6.77
C THR A 281 -2.83 7.11 5.95
N PHE A 282 -3.38 6.31 5.03
CA PHE A 282 -4.48 6.70 4.16
C PHE A 282 -5.16 5.46 3.54
N VAL A 283 -6.37 5.63 3.03
CA VAL A 283 -7.00 4.65 2.13
C VAL A 283 -7.41 5.38 0.86
N LEU A 284 -6.84 4.99 -0.28
CA LEU A 284 -7.14 5.59 -1.57
C LEU A 284 -8.22 4.78 -2.31
N PRO A 285 -9.42 5.34 -2.56
CA PRO A 285 -10.35 4.78 -3.54
C PRO A 285 -9.87 5.08 -4.97
N ILE A 286 -9.70 4.02 -5.76
CA ILE A 286 -9.23 4.07 -7.15
C ILE A 286 -10.38 3.59 -8.02
N SER A 287 -11.22 4.53 -8.45
CA SER A 287 -12.41 4.25 -9.26
C SER A 287 -12.11 4.40 -10.73
N GLY A 288 -12.48 3.40 -11.53
CA GLY A 288 -12.38 3.44 -12.98
C GLY A 288 -13.62 2.88 -13.65
N SER A 289 -13.51 2.58 -14.93
CA SER A 289 -14.63 2.18 -15.79
C SER A 289 -15.27 0.84 -15.44
N GLN A 290 -14.58 -0.04 -14.70
CA GLN A 290 -15.05 -1.40 -14.38
C GLN A 290 -15.29 -1.62 -12.88
N GLY A 291 -14.71 -0.81 -12.01
CA GLY A 291 -14.90 -0.94 -10.57
C GLY A 291 -14.08 0.05 -9.76
N THR A 292 -14.05 -0.19 -8.45
CA THR A 292 -13.25 0.58 -7.50
C THR A 292 -12.38 -0.37 -6.69
N THR A 293 -11.08 -0.14 -6.73
CA THR A 293 -10.12 -0.74 -5.79
C THR A 293 -9.91 0.22 -4.63
N PHE A 294 -9.94 -0.28 -3.40
CA PHE A 294 -9.50 0.48 -2.24
C PHE A 294 -8.08 0.05 -1.91
N MET A 295 -7.14 0.99 -1.86
CA MET A 295 -5.75 0.72 -1.53
C MET A 295 -5.46 1.19 -0.12
N TYR A 296 -5.11 0.25 0.76
CA TYR A 296 -4.48 0.57 2.04
C TYR A 296 -3.12 1.20 1.75
N MET A 297 -2.83 2.32 2.41
CA MET A 297 -1.52 2.94 2.42
C MET A 297 -1.03 3.01 3.86
N GLY A 298 0.17 2.50 4.10
CA GLY A 298 0.86 2.63 5.37
C GLY A 298 2.35 2.92 5.21
N ASP A 299 2.93 3.39 6.31
CA ASP A 299 4.37 3.67 6.43
C ASP A 299 5.03 2.58 7.30
N ARG A 300 6.13 1.98 6.81
CA ARG A 300 7.02 1.12 7.61
C ARG A 300 8.13 1.98 8.18
N TRP A 301 7.84 2.61 9.31
CA TRP A 301 8.78 3.55 9.92
C TRP A 301 10.11 2.91 10.27
N THR A 302 11.21 3.54 9.86
CA THR A 302 12.57 3.18 10.26
C THR A 302 13.12 4.29 11.17
N PRO A 303 13.01 4.17 12.51
CA PRO A 303 13.26 5.30 13.41
C PRO A 303 14.68 5.86 13.35
N SER A 304 15.67 5.03 12.99
CA SER A 304 17.06 5.47 12.80
C SER A 304 17.29 6.24 11.49
N SER A 305 16.35 6.18 10.54
CA SER A 305 16.44 6.80 9.21
C SER A 305 15.04 6.97 8.64
N LEU A 306 14.32 8.00 9.08
CA LEU A 306 12.91 8.21 8.74
C LEU A 306 12.72 8.43 7.23
N GLY A 307 13.65 9.15 6.59
CA GLY A 307 13.60 9.41 5.15
C GLY A 307 13.69 8.18 4.26
N THR A 308 14.13 7.04 4.80
CA THR A 308 14.17 5.75 4.08
C THR A 308 13.06 4.79 4.51
N SER A 309 12.09 5.25 5.30
CA SER A 309 10.94 4.44 5.70
C SER A 309 10.19 3.95 4.45
N PRO A 310 10.03 2.63 4.26
CA PRO A 310 9.33 2.12 3.08
C PRO A 310 7.82 2.34 3.14
N TYR A 311 7.19 2.43 1.97
CA TYR A 311 5.74 2.51 1.84
C TYR A 311 5.13 1.12 1.65
N ILE A 312 4.09 0.79 2.42
CA ILE A 312 3.34 -0.47 2.30
C ILE A 312 1.97 -0.16 1.72
N TRP A 313 1.83 -0.36 0.40
CA TRP A 313 0.57 -0.14 -0.31
C TRP A 313 -0.02 -1.47 -0.75
N LEU A 314 -1.20 -1.82 -0.26
CA LEU A 314 -1.82 -3.13 -0.51
C LEU A 314 -3.29 -2.96 -0.91
N PRO A 315 -3.82 -3.79 -1.82
CA PRO A 315 -5.23 -3.78 -2.14
C PRO A 315 -6.04 -4.29 -0.93
N LEU A 316 -7.13 -3.59 -0.63
CA LEU A 316 -8.15 -4.02 0.32
C LEU A 316 -9.24 -4.79 -0.43
N GLN A 317 -9.52 -5.99 0.04
CA GLN A 317 -10.72 -6.75 -0.31
C GLN A 317 -11.87 -6.24 0.57
N VAL A 318 -12.95 -5.79 -0.06
CA VAL A 318 -14.12 -5.26 0.66
C VAL A 318 -15.32 -6.15 0.37
N ASN A 319 -15.88 -6.79 1.40
CA ASN A 319 -17.04 -7.66 1.30
C ASN A 319 -18.10 -7.30 2.36
N GLY A 320 -19.13 -6.56 1.93
CA GLY A 320 -20.24 -6.16 2.80
C GLY A 320 -19.81 -5.14 3.85
N ALA A 321 -19.57 -5.58 5.08
CA ALA A 321 -19.01 -4.75 6.16
C ALA A 321 -17.57 -5.15 6.51
N ASN A 322 -17.07 -6.23 5.93
CA ASN A 322 -15.75 -6.76 6.23
C ASN A 322 -14.72 -6.23 5.25
N ILE A 323 -13.54 -5.88 5.76
CA ILE A 323 -12.36 -5.62 4.92
C ILE A 323 -11.23 -6.55 5.33
N ALA A 324 -10.42 -6.93 4.35
CA ALA A 324 -9.21 -7.71 4.55
C ALA A 324 -8.13 -7.27 3.56
N THR A 325 -6.87 -7.47 3.92
CA THR A 325 -5.73 -7.41 3.01
C THR A 325 -4.76 -8.53 3.34
N ILE A 326 -4.06 -9.00 2.32
CA ILE A 326 -2.98 -9.98 2.43
C ILE A 326 -1.70 -9.39 1.85
N TRP A 327 -0.56 -10.00 2.16
CA TRP A 327 0.70 -9.58 1.56
C TRP A 327 0.72 -9.92 0.07
N HIS A 328 1.17 -8.95 -0.73
CA HIS A 328 1.49 -9.10 -2.15
C HIS A 328 2.89 -8.51 -2.37
N ASN A 329 3.85 -9.29 -2.87
CA ASN A 329 5.18 -8.72 -3.18
C ASN A 329 5.12 -7.72 -4.32
N SER A 330 4.22 -7.96 -5.27
CA SER A 330 3.88 -7.03 -6.33
C SER A 330 2.44 -7.20 -6.76
N TRP A 331 1.78 -6.10 -7.07
CA TRP A 331 0.43 -6.10 -7.60
C TRP A 331 0.25 -4.97 -8.60
N THR A 332 -0.57 -5.18 -9.63
CA THR A 332 -0.82 -4.16 -10.66
C THR A 332 -2.12 -3.46 -10.35
N ILE A 333 -2.16 -2.16 -10.60
CA ILE A 333 -3.38 -1.37 -10.65
C ILE A 333 -3.54 -0.76 -12.04
N ASP A 334 -4.72 -0.91 -12.62
CA ASP A 334 -5.12 -0.15 -13.80
C ASP A 334 -6.05 0.97 -13.34
N THR A 335 -5.55 2.21 -13.36
CA THR A 335 -6.31 3.39 -12.92
C THR A 335 -7.47 3.74 -13.85
N ALA A 336 -7.46 3.27 -15.10
CA ALA A 336 -8.54 3.52 -16.05
C ALA A 336 -9.72 2.55 -15.84
N THR A 337 -9.45 1.31 -15.44
CA THR A 337 -10.50 0.32 -15.12
C THR A 337 -10.87 0.32 -13.63
N GLY A 338 -9.97 0.77 -12.76
CA GLY A 338 -10.12 0.76 -11.32
C GLY A 338 -9.94 -0.63 -10.70
N LEU A 339 -9.40 -1.58 -11.47
CA LEU A 339 -9.20 -2.96 -11.06
C LEU A 339 -7.72 -3.24 -10.83
N TRP A 340 -7.45 -4.07 -9.82
CA TRP A 340 -6.13 -4.57 -9.52
C TRP A 340 -6.00 -6.05 -9.86
N GLN A 341 -4.76 -6.51 -10.01
CA GLN A 341 -4.42 -7.93 -10.16
C GLN A 341 -3.14 -8.21 -9.38
N ASP A 342 -2.98 -9.43 -8.90
CA ASP A 342 -1.69 -9.88 -8.35
C ASP A 342 -0.66 -9.86 -9.48
N ALA A 343 0.42 -9.09 -9.33
CA ALA A 343 1.38 -8.84 -10.40
C ALA A 343 2.46 -9.90 -10.31
N GLY A 344 2.07 -11.15 -10.53
CA GLY A 344 2.96 -12.25 -10.91
C GLY A 344 4.34 -12.27 -10.29
N SER A 345 4.50 -12.00 -8.98
CA SER A 345 5.55 -12.72 -8.26
C SER A 345 5.01 -14.14 -8.19
N THR A 346 5.48 -15.00 -9.10
CA THR A 346 5.17 -16.42 -9.04
C THR A 346 5.39 -16.86 -7.60
N ASN A 347 4.32 -17.26 -6.93
CA ASN A 347 4.48 -17.93 -5.66
C ASN A 347 4.90 -19.35 -5.96
N TYR A 348 5.71 -19.90 -5.07
CA TYR A 348 6.25 -21.23 -5.21
C TYR A 348 5.84 -22.05 -4.00
N GLU A 349 5.48 -23.30 -4.23
CA GLU A 349 5.71 -24.33 -3.23
C GLU A 349 7.19 -24.75 -3.32
N ALA A 350 7.85 -24.86 -2.16
CA ALA A 350 9.23 -25.32 -2.07
C ALA A 350 9.24 -26.80 -1.62
N VAL A 351 9.40 -27.71 -2.56
CA VAL A 351 9.26 -29.16 -2.37
C VAL A 351 10.61 -29.81 -2.05
N SER A 352 10.70 -30.52 -0.94
CA SER A 352 11.88 -31.33 -0.60
C SER A 352 12.03 -32.51 -1.56
N HIS A 353 13.24 -32.70 -2.10
CA HIS A 353 13.54 -33.85 -2.96
C HIS A 353 13.37 -35.18 -2.21
N ASN A 354 13.77 -35.24 -0.93
CA ASN A 354 13.73 -36.48 -0.16
C ASN A 354 12.30 -36.95 0.16
N SER A 355 11.41 -36.04 0.58
CA SER A 355 10.11 -36.40 1.14
C SER A 355 8.92 -36.10 0.21
N GLY A 356 9.10 -35.22 -0.78
CA GLY A 356 8.00 -34.66 -1.57
C GLY A 356 7.08 -33.71 -0.80
N LYS A 357 7.45 -33.35 0.45
CA LYS A 357 6.72 -32.39 1.28
C LYS A 357 7.21 -30.97 1.02
N VAL A 358 6.40 -29.99 1.40
CA VAL A 358 6.66 -28.58 1.15
C VAL A 358 7.14 -27.86 2.39
N LEU A 359 7.89 -26.77 2.18
CA LEU A 359 8.22 -25.79 3.20
C LEU A 359 6.95 -25.08 3.70
N ASP A 360 6.76 -25.03 5.02
CA ASP A 360 5.52 -24.58 5.66
C ASP A 360 5.84 -23.82 6.96
N VAL A 361 5.07 -22.77 7.25
CA VAL A 361 5.07 -22.10 8.55
C VAL A 361 4.11 -22.79 9.53
N SER A 362 4.66 -23.31 10.62
CA SER A 362 3.91 -24.05 11.64
C SER A 362 2.59 -23.39 12.05
N GLY A 363 1.48 -24.11 11.85
CA GLY A 363 0.13 -23.69 12.23
C GLY A 363 -0.37 -22.44 11.49
N SER A 364 0.18 -22.15 10.31
CA SER A 364 -0.07 -20.91 9.56
C SER A 364 0.21 -19.65 10.40
N SER A 365 1.11 -19.76 11.38
CA SER A 365 1.48 -18.65 12.26
C SER A 365 2.03 -17.49 11.45
N THR A 366 1.76 -16.28 11.92
CA THR A 366 2.26 -15.02 11.37
C THR A 366 3.27 -14.37 12.32
N ALA A 367 3.55 -14.96 13.48
CA ALA A 367 4.45 -14.39 14.47
C ALA A 367 5.92 -14.58 14.09
N ASP A 368 6.76 -13.62 14.51
CA ASP A 368 8.21 -13.77 14.50
C ASP A 368 8.62 -14.98 15.36
N GLY A 369 9.54 -15.78 14.84
CA GLY A 369 10.05 -16.96 15.52
C GLY A 369 9.21 -18.23 15.31
N ALA A 370 8.13 -18.17 14.54
CA ALA A 370 7.39 -19.37 14.18
C ALA A 370 8.28 -20.31 13.35
N SER A 371 8.32 -21.59 13.76
CA SER A 371 9.16 -22.60 13.11
C SER A 371 8.77 -22.79 11.67
N ILE A 372 9.78 -22.88 10.81
CA ILE A 372 9.61 -23.48 9.49
C ILE A 372 9.72 -24.99 9.64
N LEU A 373 8.85 -25.71 8.96
CA LEU A 373 8.78 -27.16 8.97
C LEU A 373 8.47 -27.68 7.58
N GLN A 374 8.58 -28.98 7.37
CA GLN A 374 7.96 -29.61 6.20
C GLN A 374 6.56 -30.11 6.52
N TRP A 375 5.64 -29.97 5.56
CA TRP A 375 4.28 -30.49 5.67
C TRP A 375 3.75 -30.97 4.31
N THR A 376 2.68 -31.76 4.33
CA THR A 376 1.96 -32.17 3.12
C THR A 376 1.32 -30.94 2.47
N TRP A 377 1.49 -30.74 1.17
CA TRP A 377 0.88 -29.62 0.46
C TRP A 377 -0.65 -29.61 0.62
N HIS A 378 -1.20 -28.46 1.01
CA HIS A 378 -2.62 -28.23 1.22
C HIS A 378 -3.08 -26.88 0.66
N SER A 379 -2.28 -26.23 -0.20
CA SER A 379 -2.60 -24.94 -0.85
C SER A 379 -2.94 -23.82 0.14
N GLY A 380 -2.38 -23.87 1.35
CA GLY A 380 -2.48 -22.77 2.29
C GLY A 380 -1.44 -21.71 1.98
N THR A 381 -1.79 -20.44 2.17
CA THR A 381 -0.86 -19.31 1.95
C THR A 381 0.40 -19.39 2.82
N ASN A 382 0.39 -20.17 3.91
CA ASN A 382 1.57 -20.45 4.74
C ASN A 382 2.58 -21.41 4.09
N GLN A 383 2.22 -22.05 2.98
CA GLN A 383 3.08 -22.93 2.17
C GLN A 383 3.55 -22.26 0.87
N GLU A 384 3.14 -21.02 0.64
CA GLU A 384 3.42 -20.28 -0.58
C GLU A 384 4.52 -19.26 -0.34
N TRP A 385 5.56 -19.32 -1.17
CA TRP A 385 6.78 -18.56 -0.98
C TRP A 385 7.12 -17.75 -2.22
N SER A 386 7.58 -16.53 -2.01
CA SER A 386 7.99 -15.64 -3.09
C SER A 386 9.48 -15.35 -3.00
N LEU A 387 10.14 -15.23 -4.14
CA LEU A 387 11.57 -15.01 -4.22
C LEU A 387 11.82 -13.55 -4.63
N VAL A 388 12.25 -12.72 -3.68
CA VAL A 388 12.54 -11.30 -3.92
C VAL A 388 14.06 -11.12 -4.01
N SER A 389 14.55 -10.67 -5.16
CA SER A 389 16.00 -10.51 -5.37
C SER A 389 16.54 -9.36 -4.52
N VAL A 390 17.66 -9.62 -3.84
CA VAL A 390 18.46 -8.60 -3.15
C VAL A 390 19.86 -8.49 -3.77
N ALA A 391 20.62 -7.47 -3.39
CA ALA A 391 21.92 -7.18 -4.02
C ALA A 391 22.91 -8.35 -3.88
N GLY A 392 23.62 -8.65 -4.97
CA GLY A 392 24.68 -9.68 -4.98
C GLY A 392 24.21 -11.08 -5.36
N GLY A 393 23.02 -11.23 -5.94
CA GLY A 393 22.50 -12.52 -6.42
C GLY A 393 21.85 -13.38 -5.32
N TYR A 394 21.53 -12.76 -4.19
CA TYR A 394 20.78 -13.37 -3.08
C TYR A 394 19.29 -13.05 -3.20
N TYR A 395 18.49 -13.75 -2.42
CA TYR A 395 17.05 -13.59 -2.33
C TYR A 395 16.59 -13.54 -0.89
N GLU A 396 15.60 -12.71 -0.65
CA GLU A 396 14.67 -12.83 0.47
C GLU A 396 13.57 -13.82 0.04
N ILE A 397 13.29 -14.82 0.88
CA ILE A 397 12.25 -15.83 0.62
C ILE A 397 11.06 -15.51 1.51
N VAL A 398 10.01 -14.92 0.92
CA VAL A 398 8.88 -14.30 1.63
C VAL A 398 7.70 -15.27 1.70
N ASN A 399 7.15 -15.48 2.89
CA ASN A 399 5.92 -16.23 3.05
C ASN A 399 4.70 -15.39 2.66
N ARG A 400 3.82 -15.90 1.80
CA ARG A 400 2.64 -15.17 1.32
C ARG A 400 1.65 -14.83 2.44
N ASN A 401 1.49 -15.70 3.43
CA ASN A 401 0.54 -15.48 4.53
C ASN A 401 0.99 -14.33 5.44
N SER A 402 2.24 -14.38 5.90
CA SER A 402 2.74 -13.47 6.93
C SER A 402 3.46 -12.23 6.40
N GLY A 403 3.94 -12.27 5.15
CA GLY A 403 4.88 -11.28 4.60
C GLY A 403 6.25 -11.29 5.29
N LYS A 404 6.54 -12.32 6.09
CA LYS A 404 7.83 -12.53 6.78
C LYS A 404 8.73 -13.45 5.97
N VAL A 405 10.00 -13.51 6.35
CA VAL A 405 11.04 -14.13 5.53
C VAL A 405 11.67 -15.34 6.19
N LEU A 406 12.24 -16.22 5.39
CA LEU A 406 13.04 -17.35 5.84
C LEU A 406 14.31 -16.88 6.56
N ASP A 407 14.45 -17.19 7.84
CA ASP A 407 15.50 -16.67 8.73
C ASP A 407 16.18 -17.78 9.53
N VAL A 408 17.51 -17.80 9.53
CA VAL A 408 18.30 -18.67 10.42
C VAL A 408 18.35 -18.08 11.82
N SER A 409 17.75 -18.81 12.78
CA SER A 409 17.57 -18.37 14.17
C SER A 409 18.83 -17.76 14.77
N SER A 410 18.69 -16.55 15.30
CA SER A 410 19.74 -15.81 16.00
C SER A 410 21.02 -15.61 15.17
N SER A 411 20.92 -15.62 13.83
CA SER A 411 22.07 -15.54 12.92
C SER A 411 23.14 -16.62 13.19
N SER A 412 22.71 -17.79 13.70
CA SER A 412 23.63 -18.88 14.02
C SER A 412 24.37 -19.38 12.79
N THR A 413 25.61 -19.84 13.00
CA THR A 413 26.43 -20.51 11.98
C THR A 413 26.64 -21.99 12.28
N ALA A 414 25.99 -22.54 13.32
CA ALA A 414 26.09 -23.95 13.69
C ALA A 414 25.21 -24.85 12.81
N ASP A 415 25.62 -26.11 12.66
CA ASP A 415 24.76 -27.18 12.15
C ASP A 415 23.59 -27.40 13.13
N GLY A 416 22.41 -27.69 12.59
CA GLY A 416 21.20 -27.93 13.38
C GLY A 416 20.54 -26.65 13.89
N ALA A 417 21.02 -25.47 13.49
CA ALA A 417 20.33 -24.23 13.84
C ALA A 417 19.01 -24.15 13.08
N LEU A 418 17.91 -23.99 13.81
CA LEU A 418 16.57 -23.95 13.24
C LEU A 418 16.39 -22.76 12.29
N VAL A 419 15.57 -23.00 11.28
CA VAL A 419 15.05 -21.98 10.40
C VAL A 419 13.61 -21.64 10.81
N LEU A 420 13.34 -20.36 10.91
CA LEU A 420 12.08 -19.79 11.37
C LEU A 420 11.64 -18.68 10.40
N GLN A 421 10.41 -18.18 10.53
CA GLN A 421 10.07 -16.93 9.87
C GLN A 421 10.38 -15.73 10.78
N TRP A 422 10.86 -14.64 10.19
CA TRP A 422 11.07 -13.40 10.92
C TRP A 422 10.79 -12.17 10.04
N THR A 423 10.53 -11.04 10.67
CA THR A 423 10.42 -9.74 10.02
C THR A 423 11.71 -9.41 9.25
N TRP A 424 11.59 -9.04 7.97
CA TRP A 424 12.74 -8.60 7.18
C TRP A 424 13.47 -7.43 7.86
N HIS A 425 14.76 -7.63 8.12
CA HIS A 425 15.64 -6.63 8.74
C HIS A 425 16.96 -6.48 7.97
N SER A 426 17.02 -6.94 6.72
CA SER A 426 18.21 -6.89 5.86
C SER A 426 19.46 -7.56 6.45
N GLY A 427 19.28 -8.53 7.35
CA GLY A 427 20.39 -9.32 7.88
C GLY A 427 20.79 -10.43 6.92
N THR A 428 22.09 -10.74 6.87
CA THR A 428 22.61 -11.82 6.00
C THR A 428 22.08 -13.21 6.36
N ASN A 429 21.54 -13.39 7.56
CA ASN A 429 20.85 -14.62 7.99
C ASN A 429 19.48 -14.82 7.31
N GLN A 430 18.93 -13.79 6.65
CA GLN A 430 17.68 -13.81 5.91
C GLN A 430 17.89 -13.88 4.38
N GLU A 431 19.14 -13.91 3.94
CA GLU A 431 19.50 -13.85 2.53
C GLU A 431 20.02 -15.21 2.05
N TRP A 432 19.41 -15.71 0.97
CA TRP A 432 19.67 -17.06 0.46
C TRP A 432 20.10 -17.02 -1.00
N SER A 433 21.05 -17.87 -1.37
CA SER A 433 21.44 -18.09 -2.77
C SER A 433 21.00 -19.49 -3.23
N PHE A 434 20.62 -19.59 -4.51
CA PHE A 434 20.13 -20.83 -5.10
C PHE A 434 21.23 -21.46 -5.94
N VAL A 435 21.72 -22.62 -5.53
CA VAL A 435 22.76 -23.37 -6.24
C VAL A 435 22.14 -24.61 -6.89
N ALA A 436 22.07 -24.63 -8.22
CA ALA A 436 21.51 -25.76 -8.96
C ALA A 436 22.34 -27.03 -8.76
N VAL A 437 21.67 -28.17 -8.52
CA VAL A 437 22.29 -29.50 -8.38
C VAL A 437 21.89 -30.47 -9.49
N GLY A 438 21.13 -30.00 -10.49
CA GLY A 438 20.61 -30.80 -11.60
C GLY A 438 19.18 -31.29 -11.36
N GLY A 439 18.50 -31.76 -12.42
CA GLY A 439 17.16 -32.33 -12.33
C GLY A 439 16.05 -31.36 -11.88
N GLY A 440 16.29 -30.04 -11.91
CA GLY A 440 15.34 -29.04 -11.41
C GLY A 440 15.41 -28.79 -9.89
N TYR A 441 16.43 -29.34 -9.22
CA TYR A 441 16.67 -29.14 -7.79
C TYR A 441 17.78 -28.12 -7.51
N TYR A 442 17.67 -27.48 -6.35
CA TYR A 442 18.57 -26.46 -5.82
C TYR A 442 18.94 -26.76 -4.38
N LYS A 443 20.12 -26.31 -3.98
CA LYS A 443 20.47 -26.06 -2.58
C LYS A 443 20.25 -24.58 -2.28
N LEU A 444 19.65 -24.30 -1.14
CA LEU A 444 19.47 -22.93 -0.64
C LEU A 444 20.58 -22.65 0.36
N VAL A 445 21.56 -21.84 -0.04
CA VAL A 445 22.74 -21.51 0.78
C VAL A 445 22.53 -20.18 1.48
N ASN A 446 22.56 -20.17 2.80
CA ASN A 446 22.44 -18.96 3.61
C ASN A 446 23.69 -18.08 3.48
N ARG A 447 23.52 -16.78 3.26
CA ARG A 447 24.64 -15.83 3.07
C ARG A 447 25.51 -15.68 4.31
N ASN A 448 24.92 -15.74 5.51
CA ASN A 448 25.65 -15.56 6.76
C ASN A 448 26.54 -16.75 7.11
N SER A 449 26.03 -17.98 6.98
CA SER A 449 26.71 -19.19 7.46
C SER A 449 27.40 -20.01 6.35
N GLY A 450 26.99 -19.84 5.10
CA GLY A 450 27.38 -20.73 3.99
C GLY A 450 26.77 -22.13 4.06
N LYS A 451 25.86 -22.40 5.01
CA LYS A 451 25.16 -23.68 5.18
C LYS A 451 23.89 -23.74 4.34
N VAL A 452 23.38 -24.96 4.15
CA VAL A 452 22.20 -25.21 3.31
C VAL A 452 20.96 -25.50 4.13
N LEU A 453 19.80 -25.12 3.60
CA LEU A 453 18.48 -25.47 4.15
C LEU A 453 18.26 -26.98 4.13
N GLU A 454 17.98 -27.59 5.27
CA GLU A 454 17.91 -29.04 5.45
C GLU A 454 16.61 -29.50 6.13
N VAL A 455 16.09 -30.64 5.67
CA VAL A 455 15.18 -31.48 6.47
C VAL A 455 16.03 -32.42 7.35
N PRO A 456 16.04 -32.26 8.68
CA PRO A 456 16.94 -33.00 9.56
C PRO A 456 16.75 -34.51 9.44
N ASN A 457 17.87 -35.25 9.49
CA ASN A 457 17.89 -36.73 9.57
C ASN A 457 17.12 -37.44 8.43
N ASN A 458 17.00 -36.81 7.25
CA ASN A 458 16.21 -37.33 6.12
C ASN A 458 14.73 -37.64 6.47
N SER A 459 14.16 -36.91 7.45
CA SER A 459 12.78 -37.14 7.86
C SER A 459 11.80 -37.01 6.69
N THR A 460 10.76 -37.84 6.71
CA THR A 460 9.61 -37.75 5.80
C THR A 460 8.30 -37.47 6.57
N ALA A 461 8.39 -37.10 7.85
CA ALA A 461 7.23 -36.80 8.68
C ALA A 461 6.79 -35.34 8.54
N ASP A 462 5.47 -35.12 8.52
CA ASP A 462 4.87 -33.80 8.71
C ASP A 462 5.27 -33.23 10.07
N GLY A 463 5.53 -31.92 10.10
CA GLY A 463 5.89 -31.21 11.32
C GLY A 463 7.38 -31.28 11.67
N THR A 464 8.21 -31.89 10.84
CA THR A 464 9.67 -31.86 11.05
C THR A 464 10.17 -30.44 10.82
N ALA A 465 10.68 -29.81 11.88
CA ALA A 465 11.28 -28.48 11.80
C ALA A 465 12.51 -28.49 10.86
N ILE A 466 12.63 -27.44 10.05
CA ILE A 466 13.73 -27.24 9.11
C ILE A 466 14.90 -26.58 9.84
N ASP A 467 16.12 -27.00 9.53
CA ASP A 467 17.35 -26.41 10.03
C ASP A 467 18.29 -25.99 8.89
N GLN A 468 19.44 -25.46 9.26
CA GLN A 468 20.58 -25.38 8.36
C GLN A 468 21.63 -26.43 8.73
N TRP A 469 22.36 -26.91 7.73
CA TRP A 469 23.46 -27.84 7.93
C TRP A 469 24.57 -27.65 6.89
N THR A 470 25.75 -28.15 7.21
CA THR A 470 26.86 -28.26 6.26
C THR A 470 26.46 -29.11 5.06
N ASP A 471 26.70 -28.59 3.85
CA ASP A 471 26.38 -29.29 2.61
C ASP A 471 27.07 -30.66 2.55
N ASN A 472 26.26 -31.71 2.48
CA ASN A 472 26.70 -33.11 2.38
C ASN A 472 26.19 -33.79 1.09
N GLY A 473 25.50 -33.04 0.23
CA GLY A 473 24.92 -33.53 -1.03
C GLY A 473 23.66 -34.38 -0.88
N GLY A 474 23.12 -34.53 0.32
CA GLY A 474 21.93 -35.33 0.60
C GLY A 474 20.67 -34.78 -0.08
N ALA A 475 19.73 -35.68 -0.45
CA ALA A 475 18.46 -35.28 -1.06
C ALA A 475 17.58 -34.45 -0.08
N ASN A 476 17.78 -34.61 1.22
CA ASN A 476 17.11 -33.81 2.25
C ASN A 476 17.59 -32.35 2.32
N GLN A 477 18.67 -32.00 1.60
CA GLN A 477 19.19 -30.63 1.44
C GLN A 477 18.83 -30.03 0.07
N GLN A 478 18.00 -30.73 -0.72
CA GLN A 478 17.66 -30.35 -2.08
C GLN A 478 16.17 -30.03 -2.20
N TRP A 479 15.88 -28.93 -2.88
CA TRP A 479 14.53 -28.37 -3.00
C TRP A 479 14.22 -28.04 -4.45
N THR A 480 12.99 -28.26 -4.88
CA THR A 480 12.47 -27.73 -6.15
C THR A 480 11.37 -26.73 -5.87
N PHE A 481 11.23 -25.72 -6.73
CA PHE A 481 10.29 -24.62 -6.56
C PHE A 481 9.28 -24.68 -7.70
N LEU A 482 8.03 -25.01 -7.38
CA LEU A 482 6.95 -25.17 -8.36
C LEU A 482 5.98 -23.99 -8.24
N ALA A 483 5.65 -23.37 -9.36
CA ALA A 483 4.72 -22.25 -9.41
C ALA A 483 3.31 -22.67 -8.96
N VAL A 484 2.65 -21.86 -8.14
CA VAL A 484 1.30 -22.09 -7.61
C VAL A 484 0.31 -20.96 -7.91
#